data_AF-A0A183DGR6-F1
#
_entry.id   AF-A0A183DGR6-F1
#
_cell.length_a   1.000
_cell.length_b   1.000
_cell.length_c   1.000
_cell.angle_alpha   90.00
_cell.angle_beta   90.00
_cell.angle_gamma   90.00
#
_symmetry.space_group_name_H-M   'P 1'
#
loop_
_entity.id
_entity.type
_entity.pdbx_description
1 polymer ?
#
loop_
_entity_poly.entity_id
_entity_poly.type
_entity_poly.pdbx_seq_one_letter_code
_entity_poly.pdbx_strand_id
1 'polypeptide(L)'
;MKLAEQLYQVINVYYNFSGALKYNCFRSDCPSTATEALDGELGWAWQTCTAMPMIMCDMGGDTDFFINNCNVTGGLVNMTVQDCVKKFGHIGYVPELFHVDAVSVRYGFTYGAASNIIFT
;
A
#
# COMPACT_ATOMS: atom_id res chain seq x y z
N MET A 1 -10.81 -5.59 27.14
CA MET A 1 -9.60 -6.41 26.90
C MET A 1 -9.82 -7.55 25.91
N LYS A 2 -10.93 -8.29 25.97
CA LYS A 2 -11.21 -9.46 25.10
C LYS A 2 -10.97 -9.26 23.58
N LEU A 3 -11.39 -8.12 23.01
CA LEU A 3 -11.19 -7.85 21.57
C LEU A 3 -9.71 -7.70 21.19
N ALA A 4 -8.92 -7.01 22.02
CA ALA A 4 -7.49 -6.81 21.77
C ALA A 4 -6.72 -8.14 21.87
N GLU A 5 -7.11 -9.00 22.80
CA GLU A 5 -6.56 -10.36 22.92
C GLU A 5 -6.91 -11.21 21.69
N GLN A 6 -8.16 -11.18 21.22
CA GLN A 6 -8.58 -11.91 20.03
C GLN A 6 -7.84 -11.44 18.78
N LEU A 7 -7.72 -10.12 18.60
CA LEU A 7 -6.96 -9.54 17.49
C LEU A 7 -5.48 -9.94 17.57
N TYR A 8 -4.87 -9.91 18.75
CA TYR A 8 -3.51 -10.39 18.96
C TYR A 8 -3.34 -11.84 18.54
N GLN A 9 -4.28 -12.74 18.90
CA GLN A 9 -4.20 -14.16 18.50
C GLN A 9 -4.22 -14.33 16.98
N VAL A 10 -5.09 -13.59 16.27
CA VAL A 10 -5.15 -13.61 14.80
C VAL A 10 -3.84 -13.12 14.19
N ILE A 11 -3.34 -11.96 14.64
CA ILE A 11 -2.10 -11.38 14.13
C ILE A 11 -0.89 -12.30 14.41
N ASN A 12 -0.87 -12.96 15.57
CA ASN A 12 0.19 -13.90 15.95
C ASN A 12 0.26 -15.12 15.02
N VAL A 13 -0.87 -15.59 14.49
CA VAL A 13 -0.86 -16.67 13.48
C VAL A 13 -0.13 -16.22 12.21
N TYR A 14 -0.30 -14.98 11.77
CA TYR A 14 0.35 -14.49 10.55
C TYR A 14 1.85 -14.19 10.77
N TYR A 15 2.18 -13.41 11.80
CA TYR A 15 3.56 -12.94 12.01
C TYR A 15 4.44 -13.92 12.81
N ASN A 16 3.85 -14.85 13.56
CA ASN A 16 4.57 -15.77 14.45
C ASN A 16 3.99 -17.19 14.41
N PHE A 17 3.63 -17.67 13.22
CA PHE A 17 3.06 -19.02 13.05
C PHE A 17 3.94 -20.13 13.67
N SER A 18 5.26 -20.01 13.55
CA SER A 18 6.22 -20.99 14.10
C SER A 18 6.38 -20.92 15.62
N GLY A 19 5.89 -19.85 16.26
CA GLY A 19 6.09 -19.58 17.68
C GLY A 19 7.53 -19.21 18.06
N ALA A 20 8.42 -18.98 17.09
CA ALA A 20 9.82 -18.67 17.35
C ALA A 20 10.05 -17.26 17.89
N LEU A 21 9.15 -16.30 17.58
CA LEU A 21 9.24 -14.95 18.11
C LEU A 21 8.79 -14.90 19.56
N LYS A 22 9.65 -14.36 20.44
CA LYS A 22 9.36 -14.18 21.87
C LYS A 22 8.37 -13.03 22.14
N TYR A 23 8.29 -12.08 21.22
CA TYR A 23 7.32 -11.00 21.22
C TYR A 23 7.04 -10.59 19.78
N ASN A 24 5.82 -10.12 19.53
CA ASN A 24 5.46 -9.57 18.23
C ASN A 24 5.77 -8.07 18.17
N CYS A 25 6.23 -7.60 17.02
CA CYS A 25 6.52 -6.20 16.76
C CYS A 25 5.45 -5.63 15.80
N PHE A 26 4.66 -4.66 16.26
CA PHE A 26 3.53 -4.09 15.50
C PHE A 26 3.56 -2.55 15.36
N ARG A 27 4.74 -1.96 15.54
CA ARG A 27 4.99 -0.53 15.36
C ARG A 27 5.52 -0.25 13.95
N SER A 28 5.49 1.02 13.56
CA SER A 28 6.00 1.48 12.26
C SER A 28 7.51 1.30 12.07
N ASP A 29 8.27 1.08 13.15
CA ASP A 29 9.70 0.79 13.14
C ASP A 29 10.03 -0.70 13.17
N CYS A 30 9.02 -1.57 13.08
CA CYS A 30 9.20 -3.01 12.98
C CYS A 30 9.54 -3.41 11.54
N PRO A 31 10.45 -4.38 11.33
CA PRO A 31 10.66 -4.96 10.01
C PRO A 31 9.35 -5.54 9.49
N SER A 32 8.88 -5.04 8.34
CA SER A 32 7.66 -5.53 7.72
C SER A 32 7.95 -6.86 7.04
N THR A 33 7.65 -7.97 7.72
CA THR A 33 7.85 -9.31 7.14
C THR A 33 7.04 -9.53 5.84
N ALA A 34 5.97 -8.75 5.63
CA ALA A 34 5.13 -8.80 4.43
C ALA A 34 5.78 -8.14 3.20
N THR A 35 6.64 -7.13 3.39
CA THR A 35 7.31 -6.40 2.29
C THR A 35 8.82 -6.63 2.26
N GLU A 36 9.39 -7.21 3.32
CA GLU A 36 10.81 -7.55 3.45
C GLU A 36 11.27 -8.52 2.34
N ALA A 37 10.41 -9.45 1.92
CA ALA A 37 10.67 -10.37 0.81
C ALA A 37 10.72 -9.69 -0.59
N LEU A 38 10.32 -8.42 -0.70
CA LEU A 38 10.32 -7.67 -1.96
C LEU A 38 11.64 -6.93 -2.24
N ASP A 39 12.73 -7.28 -1.55
CA ASP A 39 14.08 -6.73 -1.72
C ASP A 39 14.10 -5.20 -1.88
N GLY A 40 13.63 -4.53 -0.83
CA GLY A 40 13.69 -3.08 -0.73
C GLY A 40 12.36 -2.40 -1.06
N GLU A 41 11.67 -2.00 0.00
CA GLU A 41 10.48 -1.13 0.02
C GLU A 41 10.61 0.17 -0.79
N LEU A 42 11.76 0.43 -1.41
CA LEU A 42 12.06 1.58 -2.25
C LEU A 42 11.73 1.34 -3.72
N GLY A 43 12.01 0.17 -4.29
CA GLY A 43 11.80 -0.08 -5.72
C GLY A 43 10.32 -0.06 -6.09
N TRP A 44 9.52 -0.85 -5.36
CA TRP A 44 8.07 -0.87 -5.53
C TRP A 44 7.46 0.49 -5.18
N ALA A 45 7.84 1.09 -4.05
CA ALA A 45 7.31 2.40 -3.68
C ALA A 45 7.66 3.48 -4.72
N TRP A 46 8.84 3.41 -5.36
CA TRP A 46 9.20 4.30 -6.45
C TRP A 46 8.29 4.12 -7.66
N GLN A 47 8.01 2.88 -8.05
CA GLN A 47 7.08 2.58 -9.14
C GLN A 47 5.69 3.14 -8.86
N THR A 48 5.19 2.96 -7.64
CA THR A 48 3.86 3.45 -7.24
C THR A 48 3.81 4.97 -7.10
N CYS A 49 4.94 5.59 -6.79
CA CYS A 49 5.09 7.03 -6.77
C CYS A 49 5.34 7.64 -8.16
N THR A 50 5.46 6.85 -9.24
CA THR A 50 5.78 7.42 -10.55
C THR A 50 4.85 6.97 -11.65
N ALA A 51 4.92 5.69 -12.02
CA ALA A 51 4.30 5.16 -13.22
C ALA A 51 3.10 4.23 -12.95
N MET A 52 2.92 3.79 -11.70
CA MET A 52 1.86 2.88 -11.28
C MET A 52 1.13 3.41 -10.04
N PRO A 53 0.50 4.60 -10.10
CA PRO A 53 -0.22 5.15 -8.97
C PRO A 53 -1.32 4.19 -8.51
N MET A 54 -1.26 3.78 -7.25
CA MET A 54 -2.29 2.96 -6.61
C MET A 54 -2.91 3.78 -5.48
N ILE A 55 -4.05 4.40 -5.76
CA ILE A 55 -4.74 5.29 -4.83
C ILE A 55 -5.89 4.49 -4.22
N MET A 56 -5.72 4.09 -2.97
CA MET A 56 -6.66 3.27 -2.22
C MET A 56 -6.91 3.89 -0.85
N CYS A 57 -8.08 3.60 -0.29
CA CYS A 57 -8.46 4.03 1.04
C CYS A 57 -9.52 3.07 1.60
N ASP A 58 -9.67 3.09 2.91
CA ASP A 58 -10.66 2.36 3.69
C ASP A 58 -11.86 3.29 3.95
N MET A 59 -13.07 2.80 3.70
CA MET A 59 -14.32 3.53 3.92
C MET A 59 -14.96 3.22 5.27
N GLY A 60 -14.59 2.11 5.90
CA GLY A 60 -15.09 1.66 7.19
C GLY A 60 -16.59 1.33 7.20
N GLY A 61 -17.07 0.95 8.39
CA GLY A 61 -18.49 0.66 8.63
C GLY A 61 -18.96 -0.59 7.89
N ASP A 62 -19.98 -0.44 7.04
CA ASP A 62 -20.57 -1.56 6.30
C ASP A 62 -19.75 -1.97 5.06
N THR A 63 -18.76 -1.16 4.66
CA THR A 63 -17.95 -1.46 3.45
C THR A 63 -16.74 -2.30 3.76
N ASP A 64 -16.01 -1.95 4.80
CA ASP A 64 -14.82 -2.65 5.27
C ASP A 64 -14.67 -2.50 6.78
N PHE A 65 -13.85 -3.37 7.38
CA PHE A 65 -13.67 -3.43 8.83
C PHE A 65 -12.62 -2.45 9.36
N PHE A 66 -12.04 -1.62 8.50
CA PHE A 66 -10.99 -0.67 8.86
C PHE A 66 -11.57 0.70 9.21
N ILE A 67 -10.71 1.58 9.73
CA ILE A 67 -11.10 2.95 10.08
C ILE A 67 -11.17 3.76 8.78
N ASN A 68 -12.25 4.51 8.59
CA ASN A 68 -12.39 5.37 7.42
C ASN A 68 -11.21 6.35 7.30
N ASN A 69 -10.46 6.22 6.22
CA ASN A 69 -9.35 7.11 5.85
C ASN A 69 -9.50 7.67 4.42
N CYS A 70 -10.66 7.51 3.79
CA CYS A 70 -10.96 8.09 2.48
C CYS A 70 -11.21 9.60 2.53
N ASN A 71 -11.72 10.11 3.65
CA ASN A 71 -12.11 11.51 3.80
C ASN A 71 -10.95 12.37 4.33
N VAL A 72 -9.93 12.58 3.49
CA VAL A 72 -8.73 13.35 3.85
C VAL A 72 -8.78 14.78 3.31
N THR A 73 -8.37 15.74 4.13
CA THR A 73 -8.28 17.15 3.73
C THR A 73 -7.32 17.30 2.56
N GLY A 74 -7.81 17.82 1.42
CA GLY A 74 -7.02 17.99 0.20
C GLY A 74 -7.05 16.80 -0.78
N GLY A 75 -7.80 15.74 -0.46
CA GLY A 75 -8.03 14.60 -1.33
C GLY A 75 -6.90 13.55 -1.31
N LEU A 76 -7.28 12.30 -1.61
CA LEU A 76 -6.39 11.14 -1.53
C LEU A 76 -5.16 11.27 -2.43
N VAL A 77 -5.34 11.77 -3.65
CA VAL A 77 -4.25 11.98 -4.60
C VAL A 77 -3.17 12.89 -4.02
N ASN A 78 -3.56 14.02 -3.42
CA ASN A 78 -2.61 14.97 -2.84
C ASN A 78 -1.87 14.35 -1.65
N MET A 79 -2.57 13.60 -0.79
CA MET A 79 -1.94 12.88 0.32
C MET A 79 -0.88 11.90 -0.17
N THR A 80 -1.20 11.07 -1.17
CA THR A 80 -0.25 10.12 -1.77
C THR A 80 0.97 10.84 -2.37
N VAL A 81 0.77 11.95 -3.06
CA VAL A 81 1.87 12.77 -3.60
C VAL A 81 2.77 13.29 -2.47
N GLN A 82 2.20 13.79 -1.38
CA GLN A 82 2.99 14.25 -0.22
C GLN A 82 3.79 13.12 0.43
N ASP A 83 3.21 11.92 0.53
CA ASP A 83 3.93 10.75 1.04
C ASP A 83 5.10 10.35 0.14
N CYS A 84 4.92 10.40 -1.18
CA CYS A 84 5.99 10.18 -2.15
C CYS A 84 7.11 11.22 -2.06
N VAL A 85 6.75 12.51 -1.92
CA VAL A 85 7.73 13.60 -1.70
C VAL A 85 8.48 13.40 -0.39
N LYS A 86 7.78 13.03 0.69
CA LYS A 86 8.41 12.75 1.98
C LYS A 86 9.37 11.56 1.89
N LYS A 87 8.99 10.51 1.16
CA LYS A 87 9.79 9.28 1.03
C LYS A 87 11.01 9.47 0.13
N PHE A 88 10.86 10.13 -1.01
CA PHE A 88 11.91 10.19 -2.06
C PHE A 88 12.47 11.60 -2.32
N GLY A 89 12.01 12.64 -1.61
CA GLY A 89 12.49 14.00 -1.81
C GLY A 89 14.00 14.15 -1.60
N HIS A 90 14.59 13.33 -0.71
CA HIS A 90 16.02 13.29 -0.47
C HIS A 90 16.86 12.78 -1.65
N ILE A 91 16.24 12.07 -2.62
CA ILE A 91 16.88 11.66 -3.88
C ILE A 91 16.40 12.51 -5.08
N GLY A 92 15.74 13.64 -4.83
CA GLY A 92 15.31 14.59 -5.88
C GLY A 92 13.93 14.31 -6.46
N TYR A 93 13.08 13.53 -5.79
CA TYR A 93 11.70 13.36 -6.21
C TYR A 93 10.93 14.67 -6.15
N VAL A 94 10.15 14.96 -7.19
CA VAL A 94 9.25 16.12 -7.29
C VAL A 94 7.82 15.67 -7.59
N PRO A 95 6.78 16.42 -7.15
CA PRO A 95 5.38 16.05 -7.33
C PRO A 95 4.99 15.69 -8.77
N GLU A 96 5.62 16.33 -9.75
CA GLU A 96 5.36 16.16 -11.18
C GLU A 96 5.70 14.75 -11.70
N LEU A 97 6.50 13.99 -10.94
CA LEU A 97 6.78 12.58 -11.26
C LEU A 97 5.58 11.66 -10.97
N PHE A 98 4.61 12.09 -10.17
CA PHE A 98 3.41 11.31 -9.86
C PHE A 98 2.39 11.41 -10.98
N HIS A 99 2.46 10.51 -11.95
CA HIS A 99 1.58 10.51 -13.12
C HIS A 99 0.31 9.69 -12.87
N VAL A 100 -0.74 10.33 -12.35
CA VAL A 100 -2.03 9.71 -11.97
C VAL A 100 -2.65 8.86 -13.10
N ASP A 101 -2.47 9.27 -14.34
CA ASP A 101 -3.03 8.66 -15.55
C ASP A 101 -2.02 7.79 -16.32
N ALA A 102 -0.80 7.57 -15.80
CA ALA A 102 0.23 6.81 -16.53
C ALA A 102 -0.23 5.41 -16.95
N VAL A 103 -0.97 4.70 -16.10
CA VAL A 103 -1.46 3.35 -16.40
C VAL A 103 -2.53 3.40 -17.48
N SER A 104 -3.49 4.32 -17.38
CA SER A 104 -4.60 4.42 -18.34
C SER A 104 -4.11 4.90 -19.70
N VAL A 105 -3.15 5.83 -19.75
CA VAL A 105 -2.56 6.33 -20.99
C VAL A 105 -1.69 5.28 -21.67
N ARG A 106 -0.89 4.51 -20.92
CA ARG A 106 0.05 3.54 -21.51
C ARG A 106 -0.60 2.21 -21.88
N TYR A 107 -1.48 1.70 -21.02
CA TYR A 107 -2.02 0.35 -21.15
C TYR A 107 -3.50 0.34 -21.50
N GLY A 108 -4.21 1.44 -21.23
CA GLY A 108 -5.66 1.48 -21.36
C GLY A 108 -6.36 0.55 -20.37
N PHE A 109 -7.69 0.62 -20.36
CA PHE A 109 -8.55 -0.33 -19.64
C PHE A 109 -9.50 -1.08 -20.58
N THR A 110 -9.37 -0.84 -21.88
CA THR A 110 -10.15 -1.47 -22.94
C THR A 110 -9.25 -2.36 -23.78
N TYR A 111 -9.49 -3.66 -23.71
CA TYR A 111 -8.62 -4.67 -24.33
C TYR A 111 -9.17 -5.18 -25.67
N GLY A 112 -10.00 -4.40 -26.37
CA GLY A 112 -10.67 -4.84 -27.60
C GLY A 112 -9.72 -5.17 -28.76
N ALA A 113 -8.50 -4.63 -28.74
CA ALA A 113 -7.44 -4.95 -29.69
C ALA A 113 -6.42 -5.98 -29.16
N ALA A 114 -6.52 -6.36 -27.88
CA ALA A 114 -5.63 -7.35 -27.27
C ALA A 114 -6.12 -8.77 -27.55
N SER A 115 -5.22 -9.74 -27.62
CA SER A 115 -5.54 -11.16 -27.82
C SER A 115 -4.59 -12.05 -27.02
N ASN A 116 -4.99 -13.31 -26.81
CA ASN A 116 -4.20 -14.34 -26.12
C ASN A 116 -3.83 -13.99 -24.66
N ILE A 117 -4.72 -13.27 -23.96
CA ILE A 117 -4.55 -12.96 -22.53
C ILE A 117 -5.65 -13.69 -21.75
N ILE A 118 -5.25 -14.46 -20.74
CA ILE A 118 -6.17 -15.05 -19.76
C ILE A 118 -5.99 -14.24 -18.47
N PHE A 119 -7.05 -13.56 -18.04
CA PHE A 119 -7.13 -12.96 -16.70
C PHE A 119 -7.81 -13.98 -15.78
N THR A 120 -7.05 -14.55 -14.85
CA THR A 120 -7.53 -15.55 -13.87
C THR A 120 -7.94 -14.92 -12.56
#